data_AF-A0A126Z274-F1
#
_entry.id   AF-A0A126Z274-F1
#
_cell.length_a   1.000
_cell.length_b   1.000
_cell.length_c   1.000
_cell.angle_alpha   90.00
_cell.angle_beta   90.00
_cell.angle_gamma   90.00
#
_symmetry.space_group_name_H-M   'P 1'
#
loop_
_entity.id
_entity.type
_entity.pdbx_description
1 polymer ?
#
loop_
_entity_poly.entity_id
_entity_poly.type
_entity_poly.pdbx_seq_one_letter_code
_entity_poly.pdbx_strand_id
1 'polypeptide(L)' 'MTPGGVDWLISSTGKGDQDQVYTTYGRNPGVQVVVDTAALPTASNALFDLAAAVKPLKQTLHCESAQ' A
#
# COMPACT_ATOMS: atom_id res chain seq x y z
N MET A 1 4.94 -4.25 3.29
CA MET A 1 6.05 -3.75 2.45
C MET A 1 6.17 -2.24 2.62
N THR A 2 7.33 -1.62 2.35
CA THR A 2 7.54 -0.18 2.62
C THR A 2 7.98 0.67 1.39
N PRO A 3 7.27 0.62 0.23
CA PRO A 3 7.51 1.52 -0.90
C PRO A 3 7.49 3.00 -0.48
N GLY A 4 8.50 3.75 -0.93
CA GLY A 4 8.56 5.18 -0.70
C GLY A 4 8.60 5.60 0.77
N GLY A 5 8.84 4.67 1.72
CA GLY A 5 8.83 4.97 3.16
C GLY A 5 7.45 4.95 3.82
N VAL A 6 6.43 4.37 3.18
CA VAL A 6 5.09 4.17 3.75
C VAL A 6 4.85 2.67 3.91
N ASP A 7 4.38 2.26 5.08
CA ASP A 7 4.05 0.86 5.34
C ASP A 7 2.68 0.49 4.77
N TRP A 8 2.64 -0.58 3.98
CA TRP A 8 1.41 -1.08 3.34
C TRP A 8 1.14 -2.53 3.71
N LEU A 9 -0.11 -2.79 4.08
CA LEU A 9 -0.74 -4.10 4.12
C LEU A 9 -1.26 -4.45 2.72
N ILE A 10 -1.11 -5.71 2.33
CA ILE A 10 -1.54 -6.22 1.04
C ILE A 10 -2.62 -7.26 1.26
N SER A 11 -3.74 -7.12 0.55
CA SER A 11 -4.77 -8.15 0.45
C SER A 11 -5.14 -8.36 -1.00
N SER A 12 -5.20 -9.61 -1.44
CA SER A 12 -5.81 -9.96 -2.73
C SER A 12 -7.32 -10.01 -2.56
N THR A 13 -8.05 -9.20 -3.31
CA THR A 13 -9.52 -9.20 -3.27
C THR A 13 -10.04 -8.99 -4.68
N GLY A 14 -10.42 -10.06 -5.38
CA GLY A 14 -10.97 -9.97 -6.73
C GLY A 14 -11.34 -11.34 -7.30
N LYS A 15 -12.20 -11.36 -8.32
CA LYS A 15 -12.53 -12.59 -9.04
C LYS A 15 -11.31 -13.00 -9.88
N GLY A 16 -10.60 -14.04 -9.47
CA GLY A 16 -9.40 -14.54 -10.17
C GLY A 16 -8.10 -13.82 -9.85
N ASP A 17 -7.98 -13.22 -8.65
CA ASP A 17 -6.74 -12.59 -8.14
C ASP A 17 -6.17 -11.45 -9.00
N GLN A 18 -7.03 -10.82 -9.82
CA GLN A 18 -6.65 -9.71 -10.71
C GLN A 18 -6.61 -8.34 -10.01
N ASP A 19 -7.07 -8.24 -8.76
CA ASP A 19 -7.09 -6.99 -7.99
C ASP A 19 -6.27 -7.16 -6.71
N GLN A 20 -5.33 -6.24 -6.51
CA GLN A 20 -4.51 -6.18 -5.32
C GLN A 20 -4.79 -4.89 -4.56
N VAL A 21 -5.21 -5.04 -3.30
CA VAL A 21 -5.56 -3.93 -2.43
C VAL A 21 -4.44 -3.66 -1.46
N TYR A 22 -3.99 -2.42 -1.44
CA TYR A 22 -2.96 -1.90 -0.58
C TYR A 22 -3.56 -0.94 0.42
N THR A 23 -3.38 -1.19 1.71
CA THR A 23 -3.89 -0.31 2.78
C THR A 23 -2.72 0.17 3.64
N THR A 24 -2.64 1.46 3.92
CA THR A 24 -1.59 2.01 4.78
C THR A 24 -1.69 1.43 6.19
N TYR A 25 -0.58 0.89 6.70
CA TYR A 25 -0.49 0.43 8.07
C TYR A 25 -0.20 1.60 9.02
N GLY A 26 -0.89 1.62 10.16
CA GLY A 26 -0.58 2.55 11.23
C GLY A 26 -0.83 4.02 10.93
N ARG A 27 -1.68 4.37 9.94
CA ARG A 27 -2.03 5.78 9.64
C ARG A 27 -3.50 6.08 9.93
N ASN A 28 -3.79 7.29 10.41
CA ASN A 28 -5.15 7.80 10.60
C ASN A 28 -5.30 9.22 10.03
N PRO A 29 -6.14 9.45 9.01
CA PRO A 29 -6.92 8.44 8.29
C PRO A 29 -6.04 7.43 7.56
N GLY A 30 -6.54 6.21 7.38
CA GLY A 30 -5.91 5.20 6.53
C GLY A 30 -6.22 5.45 5.06
N VAL A 31 -5.29 5.10 4.17
CA VAL A 31 -5.46 5.18 2.72
C VAL A 31 -5.52 3.77 2.15
N GLN A 32 -6.48 3.53 1.26
CA GLN A 32 -6.61 2.28 0.51
C GLN A 32 -6.47 2.56 -0.99
N VAL A 33 -5.70 1.71 -1.67
CA VAL A 33 -5.45 1.76 -3.11
C VAL A 33 -5.78 0.39 -3.68
N VAL A 34 -6.61 0.35 -4.71
CA VAL A 34 -6.93 -0.86 -5.46
C VAL A 34 -6.15 -0.80 -6.77
N VAL A 35 -5.37 -1.84 -7.05
CA VAL A 35 -4.57 -1.95 -8.27
C VAL A 35 -5.07 -3.15 -9.06
N ASP A 36 -5.50 -2.88 -10.30
CA ASP A 36 -5.74 -3.91 -11.31
C ASP A 36 -4.37 -4.46 -11.76
N THR A 37 -4.08 -5.69 -11.36
CA THR A 37 -2.81 -6.37 -11.64
C THR A 37 -2.71 -6.89 -13.07
N ALA A 38 -3.84 -6.97 -13.80
CA ALA A 38 -3.83 -7.28 -15.23
C ALA A 38 -3.29 -6.08 -16.04
N ALA A 39 -3.67 -4.86 -15.65
CA ALA A 39 -3.18 -3.63 -16.27
C ALA A 39 -1.81 -3.19 -15.74
N LEU A 40 -1.53 -3.43 -14.46
CA LEU A 40 -0.28 -3.05 -13.80
C LEU A 40 0.30 -4.24 -13.02
N PRO A 41 1.19 -5.05 -13.62
CA PRO A 41 1.76 -6.24 -13.00
C PRO A 41 2.58 -5.97 -11.73
N THR A 42 2.98 -4.73 -11.48
CA THR A 42 3.78 -4.35 -10.32
C THR A 42 3.31 -3.02 -9.74
N ALA A 43 2.66 -3.07 -8.57
CA ALA A 43 2.12 -1.89 -7.90
C ALA A 43 3.18 -0.97 -7.28
N SER A 44 4.43 -1.44 -7.13
CA SER A 44 5.50 -0.73 -6.42
C SER A 44 5.72 0.71 -6.92
N ASN A 45 5.62 0.94 -8.23
CA ASN A 45 5.78 2.27 -8.83
C ASN A 45 4.62 3.20 -8.44
N ALA A 46 3.37 2.74 -8.58
CA ALA A 46 2.20 3.51 -8.20
C ALA A 46 2.19 3.85 -6.70
N LEU A 47 2.59 2.90 -5.84
CA LEU A 47 2.71 3.13 -4.40
C LEU A 47 3.85 4.10 -4.05
N PHE A 48 4.95 4.06 -4.80
CA PHE A 48 6.05 5.01 -4.63
C PHE A 48 5.61 6.44 -4.97
N ASP A 49 4.89 6.63 -6.07
CA ASP A 49 4.37 7.93 -6.49
C ASP A 49 3.34 8.47 -5.48
N LEU A 50 2.45 7.61 -4.96
CA LEU A 50 1.48 7.97 -3.93
C LEU A 50 2.10 8.28 -2.57
N ALA A 51 3.32 7.80 -2.28
CA ALA A 51 3.95 7.97 -0.98
C ALA A 51 4.08 9.44 -0.58
N ALA A 52 4.35 10.35 -1.51
CA ALA A 52 4.46 11.78 -1.24
C ALA A 52 3.15 12.39 -0.71
N ALA A 53 2.00 11.93 -1.21
CA ALA A 53 0.68 12.36 -0.75
C ALA A 53 0.27 11.72 0.57
N VAL A 54 0.74 10.50 0.86
CA VAL A 54 0.38 9.73 2.07
C VAL A 54 1.23 10.12 3.28
N LYS A 55 2.51 10.44 3.08
CA LYS A 55 3.48 10.76 4.15
C LYS A 55 3.01 11.78 5.19
N PRO A 56 2.32 12.87 4.83
CA PRO A 56 1.85 13.87 5.78
C PRO A 56 0.79 13.35 6.78
N LEU A 57 0.14 12.22 6.50
CA LEU A 57 -0.84 11.63 7.41
C LEU A 57 -0.17 11.15 8.69
N LYS A 58 -0.84 11.31 9.84
CA LYS A 58 -0.27 10.91 11.13
C LYS A 58 -0.05 9.39 11.16
N GLN A 59 1.19 8.98 11.40
CA GLN A 59 1.56 7.58 11.61
C GLN A 59 1.66 7.29 13.12
N THR A 60 1.02 6.21 13.56
CA THR A 60 0.93 5.76 14.95
C THR A 60 1.52 4.36 15.15
N LEU A 61 1.73 3.60 14.08
CA LEU A 61 2.37 2.28 14.11
C LEU A 61 3.29 2.13 12.91
N HIS A 62 4.36 1.35 13.06
CA HIS A 62 5.34 1.04 12.02
C HIS A 62 5.40 -0.47 11.82
N CYS A 63 5.67 -0.93 10.59
CA CYS A 63 6.05 -2.32 10.38
C CYS A 63 7.50 -2.52 10.86
N GLU A 64 7.68 -3.23 11.96
CA GLU A 64 8.99 -3.75 12.33
C GLU A 64 9.34 -4.91 11.38
N SER A 65 10.51 -4.86 10.73
CA SER A 65 10.97 -5.99 9.94
C SER A 65 11.17 -7.20 10.85
N ALA A 66 10.64 -8.37 10.48
CA ALA A 66 10.97 -9.62 11.18
C ALA A 66 12.50 -9.84 11.11
N GLN A 67 13.14 -9.94 12.28
CA GLN A 67 14.56 -10.31 12.41
C GLN A 67 14.78 -11.77 12.02
#